data_AF-A0A840MUU0-F1
#
_entry.id   AF-A0A840MUU0-F1
#
_cell.length_a   1.000
_cell.length_b   1.000
_cell.length_c   1.000
_cell.angle_alpha   90.00
_cell.angle_beta   90.00
_cell.angle_gamma   90.00
#
_symmetry.space_group_name_H-M   'P 1'
#
loop_
_entity.id
_entity.type
_entity.pdbx_description
1 polymer ?
#
loop_
_entity_poly.entity_id
_entity_poly.type
_entity_poly.pdbx_seq_one_letter_code
_entity_poly.pdbx_strand_id
1 'polypeptide(L)'
;MHVGARFAKWGLGLFIFGVFLTFGIIAHYCVGARWPTGELFKQNISLWWACPWTLSVAAVQAGGLGMVAIGLTLMLAARVSPMRPSEEGSAALWLCIVGLLGVFAVGYPGYFVFDAIWPSFYYSPVAAGKNAWLLGQALFIAVYFAGAIFAFNAARRALNAVSVESRI
;
A
#
# COMPACT_ATOMS: atom_id res chain seq x y z
N MET A 1 -18.17 15.65 -3.67
CA MET A 1 -17.60 14.88 -4.80
C MET A 1 -16.07 14.99 -4.95
N HIS A 2 -15.46 16.16 -4.81
CA HIS A 2 -14.01 16.35 -5.08
C HIS A 2 -13.08 15.41 -4.30
N VAL A 3 -13.33 15.17 -3.00
CA VAL A 3 -12.47 14.30 -2.18
C VAL A 3 -12.56 12.83 -2.60
N GLY A 4 -13.77 12.30 -2.80
CA GLY A 4 -13.95 10.91 -3.25
C GLY A 4 -13.28 10.63 -4.60
N ALA A 5 -13.40 11.56 -5.56
CA ALA A 5 -12.71 11.45 -6.85
C ALA A 5 -11.19 11.47 -6.71
N ARG A 6 -10.63 12.27 -5.77
CA ARG A 6 -9.18 12.28 -5.50
C ARG A 6 -8.72 10.96 -4.89
N PHE A 7 -9.47 10.40 -3.94
CA PHE A 7 -9.19 9.07 -3.38
C PHE A 7 -9.16 8.00 -4.48
N ALA A 8 -10.17 7.97 -5.35
CA ALA A 8 -10.23 6.99 -6.43
C ALA A 8 -9.09 7.16 -7.44
N LYS A 9 -8.77 8.39 -7.84
CA LYS A 9 -7.66 8.67 -8.77
C LYS A 9 -6.31 8.26 -8.20
N TRP A 10 -6.02 8.67 -6.96
CA TRP A 10 -4.77 8.29 -6.30
C TRP A 10 -4.69 6.80 -6.04
N GLY A 11 -5.78 6.18 -5.57
CA GLY A 11 -5.84 4.75 -5.33
C GLY A 11 -5.59 3.93 -6.60
N LEU A 12 -6.20 4.33 -7.72
CA LEU A 12 -5.97 3.68 -9.02
C LEU A 12 -4.52 3.86 -9.49
N GLY A 13 -3.98 5.07 -9.35
CA GLY A 13 -2.58 5.35 -9.68
C GLY A 13 -1.61 4.49 -8.88
N LEU A 14 -1.82 4.37 -7.56
CA LEU A 14 -1.01 3.55 -6.67
C LEU A 14 -1.19 2.05 -6.94
N PHE A 15 -2.39 1.60 -7.30
CA PHE A 15 -2.62 0.23 -7.71
C PHE A 15 -1.84 -0.13 -8.98
N ILE A 16 -1.96 0.70 -10.04
CA ILE A 16 -1.23 0.52 -11.31
C ILE A 16 0.28 0.59 -11.05
N PHE A 17 0.71 1.54 -10.22
CA PHE A 17 2.10 1.66 -9.81
C PHE A 17 2.59 0.37 -9.13
N GLY A 18 1.82 -0.19 -8.20
CA GLY A 18 2.13 -1.48 -7.58
C GLY A 18 2.20 -2.64 -8.59
N VAL A 19 1.32 -2.68 -9.59
CA VAL A 19 1.41 -3.65 -10.71
C VAL A 19 2.75 -3.51 -11.44
N PHE A 20 3.19 -2.29 -11.72
CA PHE A 20 4.48 -2.04 -12.34
C PHE A 20 5.65 -2.51 -11.47
N LEU A 21 5.58 -2.32 -10.14
CA LEU A 21 6.62 -2.79 -9.22
C LEU A 21 6.80 -4.31 -9.21
N THR A 22 5.77 -5.09 -9.58
CA THR A 22 5.88 -6.55 -9.75
C THR A 22 6.95 -6.95 -10.76
N PHE A 23 7.29 -6.10 -11.74
CA PHE A 23 8.38 -6.39 -12.66
C PHE A 23 9.74 -6.51 -11.96
N GLY A 24 9.95 -5.87 -10.81
CA GLY A 24 11.15 -6.09 -10.00
C GLY A 24 11.23 -7.48 -9.39
N ILE A 25 10.09 -7.99 -8.90
CA ILE A 25 9.98 -9.36 -8.39
C ILE A 25 10.27 -10.35 -9.52
N ILE A 26 9.68 -10.14 -10.69
CA ILE A 26 9.92 -10.98 -11.88
C ILE A 26 11.40 -10.93 -12.27
N ALA A 27 11.97 -9.73 -12.38
CA ALA A 27 13.39 -9.55 -12.74
C ALA A 27 14.31 -10.25 -11.74
N HIS A 28 14.02 -10.16 -10.44
CA HIS A 28 14.76 -10.86 -9.38
C HIS A 28 14.81 -12.37 -9.62
N TYR A 29 13.67 -12.98 -9.88
CA TYR A 29 13.60 -14.42 -10.17
C TYR A 29 14.24 -14.80 -11.50
N CYS A 30 14.03 -13.99 -12.56
CA CYS A 30 14.64 -14.21 -13.86
C CYS A 30 16.18 -14.15 -13.79
N VAL A 31 16.74 -13.22 -13.01
CA VAL A 31 18.20 -13.12 -12.81
C VAL A 31 18.71 -14.30 -11.99
N GLY A 32 18.01 -14.67 -10.92
CA GLY A 32 18.37 -15.83 -10.11
C GLY A 32 18.39 -17.12 -10.93
N ALA A 33 17.40 -17.34 -11.79
CA ALA A 33 17.25 -18.55 -12.61
C ALA A 33 18.30 -18.70 -13.73
N ARG A 34 19.17 -17.70 -13.99
CA ARG A 34 20.21 -17.77 -15.03
C ARG A 34 21.38 -18.67 -14.68
N TRP A 35 21.52 -19.07 -13.41
CA TRP A 35 22.64 -19.87 -12.93
C TRP A 35 22.16 -21.26 -12.52
N PRO A 36 23.03 -22.30 -12.52
CA PRO A 36 22.70 -23.58 -11.90
C PRO A 36 22.57 -23.37 -10.39
N THR A 37 21.36 -23.07 -9.93
CA THR A 37 21.11 -22.53 -8.60
C THR A 37 20.86 -23.59 -7.51
N GLY A 38 21.01 -24.89 -7.85
CA GLY A 38 20.83 -26.00 -6.91
C GLY A 38 19.42 -26.12 -6.33
N GLU A 39 19.22 -27.10 -5.43
CA GLU A 39 17.92 -27.31 -4.75
C GLU A 39 17.55 -26.16 -3.79
N LEU A 40 18.53 -25.49 -3.20
CA LEU A 40 18.32 -24.37 -2.28
C LEU A 40 17.58 -23.18 -2.93
N PHE A 41 17.85 -22.88 -4.20
CA PHE A 41 17.12 -21.82 -4.91
C PHE A 41 15.71 -22.24 -5.30
N LYS A 42 15.48 -23.52 -5.64
CA LYS A 42 14.12 -24.03 -5.87
C LYS A 42 13.27 -23.92 -4.61
N GLN A 43 13.86 -24.17 -3.44
CA GLN A 43 13.23 -23.95 -2.14
C GLN A 43 12.98 -22.45 -1.86
N ASN A 44 13.83 -21.53 -2.35
CA ASN A 44 13.57 -20.09 -2.25
C ASN A 44 12.52 -19.58 -3.25
N ILE A 45 12.36 -20.21 -4.43
CA ILE A 45 11.28 -19.88 -5.39
C ILE A 45 9.91 -20.27 -4.84
N SER A 46 9.79 -21.42 -4.16
CA SER A 46 8.52 -21.81 -3.52
C SER A 46 8.14 -20.88 -2.38
N LEU A 47 9.12 -20.17 -1.80
CA LEU A 47 8.94 -19.04 -0.90
C LEU A 47 8.81 -17.73 -1.69
N TRP A 48 7.94 -17.65 -2.70
CA TRP A 48 7.75 -16.41 -3.48
C TRP A 48 7.38 -15.17 -2.62
N TRP A 49 6.80 -15.40 -1.44
CA TRP A 49 6.59 -14.42 -0.37
C TRP A 49 7.88 -13.86 0.24
N ALA A 50 8.99 -14.57 0.10
CA ALA A 50 10.33 -14.22 0.54
C ALA A 50 11.12 -13.42 -0.51
N CYS A 51 10.51 -12.88 -1.57
CA CYS A 51 11.13 -11.80 -2.31
C CYS A 51 11.07 -10.50 -1.47
N PRO A 52 12.18 -9.74 -1.32
CA PRO A 52 12.21 -8.54 -0.46
C PRO A 52 11.15 -7.50 -0.85
N TRP A 53 10.77 -7.46 -2.13
CA TRP A 53 9.82 -6.49 -2.63
C TRP A 53 8.35 -6.89 -2.47
N THR A 54 8.04 -8.16 -2.15
CA THR A 54 6.66 -8.67 -2.12
C THR A 54 5.77 -7.91 -1.15
N LEU A 55 6.24 -7.63 0.08
CA LEU A 55 5.47 -6.89 1.07
C LEU A 55 5.11 -5.48 0.57
N SER A 56 6.09 -4.78 0.00
CA SER A 56 5.91 -3.42 -0.51
C SER A 56 4.90 -3.38 -1.67
N VAL A 57 5.05 -4.27 -2.64
CA VAL A 57 4.13 -4.41 -3.79
C VAL A 57 2.72 -4.72 -3.30
N ALA A 58 2.56 -5.73 -2.46
CA ALA A 58 1.26 -6.13 -1.94
C ALA A 58 0.57 -5.01 -1.15
N ALA A 59 1.31 -4.32 -0.28
CA ALA A 59 0.77 -3.21 0.51
C ALA A 59 0.34 -2.03 -0.36
N VAL A 60 1.14 -1.64 -1.35
CA VAL A 60 0.81 -0.54 -2.29
C VAL A 60 -0.39 -0.89 -3.15
N GLN A 61 -0.48 -2.12 -3.67
CA GLN A 61 -1.62 -2.56 -4.48
C GLN A 61 -2.90 -2.66 -3.66
N ALA A 62 -2.87 -3.38 -2.54
CA ALA A 62 -4.03 -3.56 -1.67
C ALA A 62 -4.50 -2.23 -1.08
N GLY A 63 -3.55 -1.38 -0.66
CA GLY A 63 -3.83 -0.05 -0.17
C GLY A 63 -4.45 0.86 -1.23
N GLY A 64 -3.91 0.82 -2.45
CA GLY A 64 -4.48 1.53 -3.61
C GLY A 64 -5.92 1.11 -3.88
N LEU A 65 -6.22 -0.20 -3.88
CA LEU A 65 -7.58 -0.71 -4.01
C LEU A 65 -8.51 -0.24 -2.88
N GLY A 66 -8.01 -0.23 -1.64
CA GLY A 66 -8.75 0.31 -0.50
C GLY A 66 -9.14 1.78 -0.68
N MET A 67 -8.20 2.60 -1.17
CA MET A 67 -8.47 4.01 -1.52
C MET A 67 -9.50 4.15 -2.65
N VAL A 68 -9.46 3.27 -3.67
CA VAL A 68 -10.47 3.24 -4.74
C VAL A 68 -11.85 2.94 -4.17
N ALA A 69 -11.98 1.90 -3.36
CA ALA A 69 -13.25 1.51 -2.74
C ALA A 69 -13.83 2.68 -1.94
N ILE A 70 -13.05 3.28 -1.05
CA ILE A 70 -13.48 4.43 -0.24
C ILE A 70 -13.88 5.62 -1.12
N GLY A 71 -13.07 5.94 -2.14
CA GLY A 71 -13.34 7.04 -3.07
C GLY A 71 -14.67 6.88 -3.80
N LEU A 72 -14.94 5.68 -4.31
CA LEU A 72 -16.20 5.34 -4.99
C LEU A 72 -17.39 5.40 -4.03
N THR A 73 -17.26 4.87 -2.80
CA THR A 73 -18.30 4.98 -1.77
C THR A 73 -18.65 6.43 -1.44
N LEU A 74 -17.64 7.30 -1.27
CA LEU A 74 -17.84 8.72 -1.00
C LEU A 74 -18.49 9.45 -2.19
N MET A 75 -18.15 9.07 -3.43
CA MET A 75 -18.77 9.63 -4.63
C MET A 75 -20.25 9.23 -4.73
N LEU A 76 -20.58 7.97 -4.47
CA LEU A 76 -21.96 7.48 -4.45
C LEU A 76 -22.78 8.18 -3.37
N ALA A 77 -22.27 8.25 -2.13
CA ALA A 77 -22.98 8.93 -1.04
C ALA A 77 -23.24 10.41 -1.37
N ALA A 78 -22.26 11.12 -1.96
CA ALA A 78 -22.41 12.52 -2.34
C ALA A 78 -23.39 12.76 -3.51
N ARG A 79 -23.71 11.74 -4.32
CA ARG A 79 -24.74 11.83 -5.36
C ARG A 79 -26.13 11.73 -4.78
N VAL A 80 -26.29 10.97 -3.70
CA VAL A 80 -27.60 10.73 -3.07
C VAL A 80 -27.92 11.78 -2.02
N SER A 81 -26.93 12.22 -1.24
CA SER A 81 -27.08 13.28 -0.24
C SER A 81 -25.89 14.25 -0.30
N PRO A 82 -26.06 15.47 -0.83
CA PRO A 82 -24.97 16.43 -0.99
C PRO A 82 -24.50 16.99 0.37
N MET A 83 -23.63 16.27 1.08
CA MET A 83 -22.97 16.78 2.27
C MET A 83 -21.89 17.81 1.94
N ARG A 84 -21.71 18.79 2.86
CA ARG A 84 -20.62 19.76 2.80
C ARG A 84 -19.25 19.06 2.83
N PRO A 85 -18.26 19.58 2.08
CA PRO A 85 -16.90 19.06 2.14
C PRO A 85 -16.33 19.21 3.56
N SER A 86 -15.80 18.13 4.15
CA SER A 86 -15.06 18.20 5.41
C SER A 86 -13.55 18.22 5.17
N GLU A 87 -12.83 18.99 5.98
CA GLU A 87 -11.37 19.07 5.93
C GLU A 87 -10.70 17.75 6.34
N GLU A 88 -11.36 16.95 7.19
CA GLU A 88 -10.91 15.61 7.60
C GLU A 88 -10.63 14.70 6.39
N GLY A 89 -11.40 14.85 5.30
CA GLY A 89 -11.20 14.07 4.08
C GLY A 89 -9.89 14.39 3.35
N SER A 90 -9.34 15.59 3.52
CA SER A 90 -8.06 15.99 2.93
C SER A 90 -6.88 15.38 3.71
N ALA A 91 -6.93 15.42 5.04
CA ALA A 91 -5.90 14.82 5.89
C ALA A 91 -5.84 13.30 5.73
N ALA A 92 -7.00 12.63 5.75
CA ALA A 92 -7.07 11.18 5.56
C ALA A 92 -6.48 10.73 4.21
N LEU A 93 -6.76 11.49 3.14
CA LEU A 93 -6.18 11.23 1.81
C LEU A 93 -4.66 11.28 1.84
N TRP A 94 -4.09 12.33 2.44
CA TRP A 94 -2.64 12.50 2.50
C TRP A 94 -1.96 11.44 3.36
N LEU A 95 -2.56 11.05 4.48
CA LEU A 95 -2.06 9.93 5.30
C LEU A 95 -2.01 8.63 4.48
N CYS A 96 -3.05 8.33 3.70
CA CYS A 96 -3.03 7.15 2.82
C CYS A 96 -1.93 7.24 1.75
N ILE A 97 -1.79 8.39 1.07
CA ILE A 97 -0.78 8.60 0.03
C ILE A 97 0.63 8.47 0.60
N VAL A 98 0.92 9.20 1.68
CA VAL A 98 2.24 9.22 2.33
C VAL A 98 2.56 7.84 2.91
N GLY A 99 1.57 7.16 3.51
CA GLY A 99 1.74 5.79 3.99
C GLY A 99 2.14 4.84 2.86
N LEU A 100 1.41 4.80 1.76
CA LEU A 100 1.72 3.87 0.66
C LEU A 100 3.03 4.23 -0.08
N LEU A 101 3.28 5.51 -0.33
CA LEU A 101 4.54 5.95 -0.93
C LEU A 101 5.74 5.70 0.01
N GLY A 102 5.55 5.80 1.32
CA GLY A 102 6.57 5.47 2.31
C GLY A 102 6.86 3.96 2.38
N VAL A 103 5.83 3.12 2.33
CA VAL A 103 6.00 1.65 2.21
C VAL A 103 6.77 1.30 0.94
N PHE A 104 6.44 1.95 -0.18
CA PHE A 104 7.23 1.84 -1.40
C PHE A 104 8.68 2.27 -1.16
N ALA A 105 8.91 3.49 -0.68
CA ALA A 105 10.25 4.06 -0.52
C ALA A 105 11.15 3.21 0.39
N VAL A 106 10.64 2.71 1.51
CA VAL A 106 11.42 1.87 2.44
C VAL A 106 11.56 0.44 1.91
N GLY A 107 10.46 -0.15 1.44
CA GLY A 107 10.44 -1.55 1.01
C GLY A 107 11.19 -1.79 -0.30
N TYR A 108 11.20 -0.81 -1.20
CA TYR A 108 11.67 -0.99 -2.57
C TYR A 108 13.06 -0.39 -2.84
N PRO A 109 13.25 0.92 -3.09
CA PRO A 109 14.60 1.48 -3.16
C PRO A 109 15.32 1.42 -1.81
N GLY A 110 14.59 1.49 -0.69
CA GLY A 110 15.16 1.38 0.64
C GLY A 110 15.86 0.04 0.89
N TYR A 111 15.42 -1.06 0.27
CA TYR A 111 16.15 -2.34 0.31
C TYR A 111 17.64 -2.16 0.01
N PHE A 112 18.00 -1.40 -1.03
CA PHE A 112 19.40 -1.18 -1.41
C PHE A 112 20.15 -0.33 -0.39
N VAL A 113 19.48 0.64 0.25
CA VAL A 113 20.07 1.47 1.30
C VAL A 113 20.37 0.63 2.54
N PHE A 114 19.41 -0.19 2.97
CA PHE A 114 19.60 -1.09 4.10
C PHE A 114 20.65 -2.16 3.80
N ASP A 115 20.73 -2.66 2.57
CA ASP A 115 21.77 -3.61 2.14
C ASP A 115 23.17 -2.98 2.13
N ALA A 116 23.29 -1.70 1.79
CA ALA A 116 24.57 -0.99 1.88
C ALA A 116 25.06 -0.81 3.33
N ILE A 117 24.16 -0.70 4.31
CA ILE A 117 24.49 -0.57 5.74
C ILE A 117 24.70 -1.95 6.39
N TRP A 118 23.86 -2.91 6.05
CA TRP A 118 23.90 -4.29 6.51
C TRP A 118 23.94 -5.24 5.30
N PRO A 119 25.14 -5.57 4.79
CA PRO A 119 25.30 -6.39 3.60
C PRO A 119 24.57 -7.73 3.71
N SER A 120 23.76 -8.04 2.69
CA SER A 120 22.96 -9.26 2.60
C SER A 120 21.99 -9.46 3.75
N PHE A 121 21.55 -8.40 4.46
CA PHE A 121 20.70 -8.52 5.65
C PHE A 121 19.41 -9.31 5.43
N TYR A 122 18.93 -9.31 4.19
CA TYR A 122 17.71 -9.99 3.80
C TYR A 122 17.92 -11.52 3.72
N TYR A 123 19.05 -11.95 3.15
CA TYR A 123 19.39 -13.35 2.88
C TYR A 123 20.27 -13.99 3.97
N SER A 124 20.89 -13.19 4.83
CA SER A 124 21.73 -13.61 5.94
C SER A 124 21.03 -13.38 7.29
N PRO A 125 21.42 -14.05 8.38
CA PRO A 125 20.81 -13.90 9.70
C PRO A 125 21.20 -12.59 10.41
N VAL A 126 21.11 -11.45 9.71
CA VAL A 126 21.40 -10.11 10.26
C VAL A 126 20.10 -9.51 10.81
N ALA A 127 19.76 -9.88 12.04
CA ALA A 127 18.50 -9.50 12.67
C ALA A 127 18.31 -7.97 12.74
N ALA A 128 19.36 -7.20 13.04
CA ALA A 128 19.29 -5.75 13.17
C ALA A 128 18.81 -5.08 11.86
N GLY A 129 19.45 -5.39 10.73
CA GLY A 129 19.07 -4.83 9.42
C GLY A 129 17.66 -5.24 9.00
N LYS A 130 17.30 -6.53 9.20
CA LYS A 130 15.97 -7.05 8.85
C LYS A 130 14.88 -6.38 9.69
N ASN A 131 15.08 -6.26 11.00
CA ASN A 131 14.13 -5.61 11.90
C ASN A 131 13.99 -4.11 11.57
N ALA A 132 15.10 -3.39 11.35
CA ALA A 132 15.05 -1.98 11.03
C ALA A 132 14.29 -1.71 9.72
N TRP A 133 14.54 -2.51 8.69
CA TRP A 133 13.85 -2.41 7.40
C TRP A 133 12.35 -2.77 7.48
N LEU A 134 11.99 -3.83 8.21
CA LEU A 134 10.59 -4.21 8.43
C LEU A 134 9.84 -3.20 9.29
N LEU A 135 10.46 -2.68 10.35
CA LEU A 135 9.85 -1.64 11.20
C LEU A 135 9.63 -0.35 10.43
N GLY A 136 10.55 0.02 9.53
CA GLY A 136 10.36 1.17 8.64
C GLY A 136 9.14 1.01 7.74
N GLN A 137 8.94 -0.17 7.14
CA GLN A 137 7.72 -0.45 6.37
C GLN A 137 6.47 -0.45 7.26
N ALA A 138 6.54 -1.09 8.43
CA ALA A 138 5.43 -1.18 9.38
C ALA A 138 4.95 0.20 9.85
N LEU A 139 5.86 1.14 10.07
CA LEU A 139 5.55 2.53 10.41
C LEU A 139 4.66 3.17 9.33
N PHE A 140 5.05 3.06 8.07
CA PHE A 140 4.28 3.66 6.97
C PHE A 140 2.96 2.91 6.68
N ILE A 141 2.92 1.60 6.92
CA ILE A 141 1.66 0.84 6.94
C ILE A 141 0.72 1.39 8.01
N ALA A 142 1.22 1.68 9.23
CA ALA A 142 0.41 2.27 10.29
C ALA A 142 -0.11 3.68 9.91
N VAL A 143 0.72 4.50 9.26
CA VAL A 143 0.30 5.82 8.72
C VAL A 143 -0.83 5.66 7.69
N TYR A 144 -0.72 4.70 6.77
CA TYR A 144 -1.78 4.39 5.82
C TYR A 144 -3.07 3.95 6.54
N PHE A 145 -2.97 3.04 7.52
CA PHE A 145 -4.12 2.57 8.27
C PHE A 145 -4.84 3.69 9.04
N ALA A 146 -4.09 4.61 9.64
CA ALA A 146 -4.68 5.78 10.30
C ALA A 146 -5.52 6.60 9.30
N GLY A 147 -4.96 6.89 8.12
CA GLY A 147 -5.69 7.56 7.03
C GLY A 147 -6.93 6.78 6.59
N ALA A 148 -6.80 5.47 6.42
CA ALA A 148 -7.89 4.60 5.98
C ALA A 148 -9.03 4.54 7.00
N ILE A 149 -8.73 4.51 8.31
CA ILE A 149 -9.72 4.55 9.39
C ILE A 149 -10.49 5.86 9.36
N PHE A 150 -9.81 7.01 9.23
CA PHE A 150 -10.50 8.30 9.13
C PHE A 150 -11.39 8.38 7.88
N ALA A 151 -10.88 7.93 6.74
CA ALA A 151 -11.63 7.94 5.48
C ALA A 151 -12.82 6.97 5.52
N PHE A 152 -12.66 5.79 6.11
CA PHE A 152 -13.74 4.82 6.32
C PHE A 152 -14.82 5.39 7.24
N ASN A 153 -14.45 6.02 8.35
CA ASN A 153 -15.42 6.66 9.24
C ASN A 153 -16.20 7.78 8.55
N ALA A 154 -15.54 8.58 7.72
CA ALA A 154 -16.21 9.58 6.88
C ALA A 154 -17.19 8.92 5.90
N ALA A 155 -16.78 7.85 5.21
CA ALA A 155 -17.64 7.10 4.29
C ALA A 155 -18.85 6.47 5.01
N ARG A 156 -18.63 5.87 6.18
CA ARG A 156 -19.69 5.28 7.02
C ARG A 156 -20.72 6.33 7.43
N ARG A 157 -20.27 7.49 7.93
CA ARG A 157 -21.17 8.61 8.29
C ARG A 157 -21.98 9.06 7.06
N ALA A 158 -21.32 9.15 5.91
CA ALA A 158 -21.98 9.57 4.68
C ALA A 158 -23.08 8.60 4.23
N LEU A 159 -22.82 7.28 4.29
CA LEU A 159 -23.80 6.25 3.96
C LEU A 159 -24.97 6.22 4.96
N ASN A 160 -24.69 6.39 6.25
CA ASN A 160 -25.75 6.41 7.26
C ASN A 160 -26.72 7.57 7.03
N ALA A 161 -26.23 8.75 6.64
CA ALA A 161 -27.08 9.90 6.32
C ALA A 161 -28.04 9.60 5.15
N VAL A 162 -27.56 8.92 4.11
CA VAL A 162 -28.41 8.49 2.98
C VAL A 162 -29.56 7.58 3.44
N SER A 163 -29.30 6.65 4.37
CA SER A 163 -30.31 5.69 4.84
C SER A 163 -31.43 6.30 5.70
N VAL A 164 -31.19 7.51 6.24
CA VAL A 164 -32.17 8.26 7.02
C VAL A 164 -33.06 9.06 6.06
N GLU A 165 -32.48 9.67 5.04
CA GLU A 165 -33.20 10.47 4.04
C GLU A 165 -34.15 9.60 3.19
N SER A 166 -33.82 8.33 2.94
CA SER A 166 -34.71 7.41 2.20
C SER A 166 -35.90 6.88 3.02
N ARG A 167 -36.02 7.25 4.30
CA ARG A 167 -37.08 6.78 5.22
C ARG A 167 -38.12 7.86 5.55
N ILE A 168 -37.93 9.08 5.08
CA ILE A 168 -38.85 10.23 5.21
C ILE A 168 -39.52 10.44 3.87
#